data_AF-A0AA36JLH4-F1
#
_entry.id   AF-A0AA36JLH4-F1
#
_cell.length_a   1.000
_cell.length_b   1.000
_cell.length_c   1.000
_cell.angle_alpha   90.00
_cell.angle_beta   90.00
_cell.angle_gamma   90.00
#
_symmetry.space_group_name_H-M   'P 1'
#
loop_
_entity.id
_entity.type
_entity.pdbx_description
1 polymer ?
#
loop_
_entity_poly.entity_id
_entity_poly.type
_entity_poly.pdbx_seq_one_letter_code
_entity_poly.pdbx_strand_id
1 'polypeptide(L)'
;MKLLLALLATATAVKFKPHVNKTHKVLPKGLLRDDLQFPLFVHIPKTAGTSIWKALGPNYTDSGRYPEVPFFCMKHNPPQEHVPDSWAVVRDVCDRLVSEFAWARLQGWYQAYQKEGLHYHEEPNCTTFNKWVSLVTRKYQDNSDVEDCHMIPQWCYASKVDKVLPMTSHLEEDIRHMDKRLQFLNLPKKNHHSHFVKKMNVSCGCLSPANLEAVQTHFLEDFVHLRSVLGPSQFEPKAAAQPNFAVKRSSS
;
A
#
# COMPACT_ATOMS: atom_id res chain seq x y z
N MET A 1 54.54 -34.02 40.98
CA MET A 1 54.40 -34.03 39.51
C MET A 1 53.38 -32.96 39.14
N LYS A 2 53.77 -31.71 38.83
CA LYS A 2 54.19 -31.19 37.51
C LYS A 2 53.26 -31.58 36.35
N LEU A 3 52.44 -30.62 35.93
CA LEU A 3 52.10 -30.16 34.56
C LEU A 3 50.79 -29.37 34.71
N LEU A 4 50.74 -28.03 34.75
CA LEU A 4 51.03 -27.05 33.69
C LEU A 4 50.54 -27.49 32.31
N LEU A 5 49.38 -26.99 31.87
CA LEU A 5 49.17 -26.60 30.48
C LEU A 5 48.13 -25.47 30.41
N ALA A 6 48.62 -24.31 29.97
CA ALA A 6 47.83 -23.16 29.56
C ALA A 6 47.65 -23.21 28.04
N LEU A 7 46.47 -22.83 27.54
CA LEU A 7 46.24 -22.36 26.17
C LEU A 7 44.96 -21.50 26.20
N LEU A 8 45.09 -20.19 26.42
CA LEU A 8 45.15 -19.14 25.39
C LEU A 8 43.88 -19.09 24.52
N ALA A 9 42.90 -18.32 25.00
CA ALA A 9 41.78 -17.83 24.21
C ALA A 9 42.26 -16.70 23.29
N THR A 10 42.27 -16.93 21.99
CA THR A 10 42.45 -15.89 20.97
C THR A 10 41.12 -15.22 20.70
N ALA A 11 40.81 -14.16 21.45
CA ALA A 11 39.73 -13.25 21.10
C ALA A 11 40.19 -12.34 19.95
N THR A 12 39.81 -12.68 18.71
CA THR A 12 39.95 -11.77 17.58
C THR A 12 38.91 -10.65 17.71
N ALA A 13 39.39 -9.45 18.06
CA ALA A 13 38.58 -8.24 18.06
C ALA A 13 38.14 -7.91 16.62
N VAL A 14 36.90 -8.25 16.28
CA VAL A 14 36.24 -7.76 15.07
C VAL A 14 35.95 -6.28 15.27
N LYS A 15 36.79 -5.41 14.68
CA LYS A 15 36.53 -3.97 14.57
C LYS A 15 35.28 -3.77 13.70
N PHE A 16 34.13 -3.60 14.34
CA PHE A 16 32.94 -3.05 13.69
C PHE A 16 33.23 -1.61 13.28
N LYS A 17 33.50 -1.38 12.00
CA LYS A 17 33.42 -0.03 11.41
C LYS A 17 31.94 0.24 11.12
N PRO A 18 31.29 1.23 11.74
CA PRO A 18 29.95 1.62 11.33
C PRO A 18 30.05 2.18 9.91
N HIS A 19 29.39 1.51 8.97
CA HIS A 19 29.17 2.05 7.63
C HIS A 19 28.18 3.23 7.76
N VAL A 20 28.72 4.42 8.00
CA VAL A 20 27.96 5.67 7.90
C VAL A 20 27.69 5.90 6.42
N ASN A 21 26.51 5.46 5.96
CA ASN A 21 26.06 5.77 4.61
C ASN A 21 25.64 7.25 4.58
N LYS A 22 26.61 8.14 4.29
CA LYS A 22 26.41 9.58 4.13
C LYS A 22 25.66 9.87 2.84
N THR A 23 24.33 9.86 2.91
CA THR A 23 23.48 10.66 2.02
C THR A 23 22.40 11.34 2.85
N HIS A 24 22.81 12.17 3.81
CA HIS A 24 21.92 13.21 4.32
C HIS A 24 21.70 14.20 3.17
N LYS A 25 20.55 14.09 2.49
CA LYS A 25 20.03 15.20 1.70
C LYS A 25 19.98 16.40 2.65
N VAL A 26 20.77 17.42 2.32
CA VAL A 26 20.77 18.69 3.03
C VAL A 26 19.35 19.24 2.94
N LEU A 27 18.62 19.17 4.06
CA LEU A 27 17.38 19.94 4.20
C LEU A 27 17.74 21.41 3.95
N PRO A 28 16.92 22.19 3.22
CA PRO A 28 17.16 23.61 3.02
C PRO A 28 17.46 24.25 4.38
N LYS A 29 18.61 24.92 4.50
CA LYS A 29 19.01 25.61 5.73
C LYS A 29 17.90 26.58 6.13
N GLY A 30 17.32 26.40 7.31
CA GLY A 30 16.39 27.36 7.90
C GLY A 30 15.10 26.80 8.50
N LEU A 31 14.86 25.49 8.48
CA LEU A 31 13.69 24.90 9.13
C LEU A 31 14.11 24.04 10.32
N LEU A 32 13.81 24.50 11.53
CA LEU A 32 13.91 23.70 12.75
C LEU A 32 12.86 22.58 12.72
N ARG A 33 13.19 21.47 13.37
CA ARG A 33 12.42 20.22 13.35
C ARG A 33 11.01 20.34 13.97
N ASP A 34 10.81 21.36 14.80
CA ASP A 34 9.54 21.66 15.48
C ASP A 34 8.69 22.71 14.73
N ASP A 35 9.26 23.37 13.70
CA ASP A 35 8.58 24.37 12.85
C ASP A 35 8.02 23.77 11.55
N LEU A 36 8.20 22.47 11.36
CA LEU A 36 7.78 21.71 10.19
C LEU A 36 6.64 20.75 10.54
N GLN A 37 5.49 21.32 10.90
CA GLN A 37 4.21 20.60 10.80
C GLN A 37 3.97 20.33 9.31
N PHE A 38 4.44 19.22 8.76
CA PHE A 38 3.99 18.77 7.44
C PHE A 38 2.66 18.05 7.58
N PRO A 39 1.79 18.13 6.55
CA PRO A 39 0.56 17.37 6.59
C PRO A 39 0.89 15.87 6.56
N LEU A 40 0.25 15.13 7.45
CA LEU A 40 0.48 13.72 7.71
C LEU A 40 0.00 12.87 6.53
N PHE A 41 0.87 12.02 5.99
CA PHE A 41 0.48 11.08 4.94
C PHE A 41 -0.06 9.77 5.53
N VAL A 42 -1.33 9.46 5.26
CA VAL A 42 -1.96 8.17 5.58
C VAL A 42 -1.75 7.20 4.42
N HIS A 43 -0.97 6.14 4.67
CA HIS A 43 -0.55 5.20 3.64
C HIS A 43 -1.61 4.14 3.34
N ILE A 44 -2.28 4.32 2.20
CA ILE A 44 -3.14 3.29 1.61
C ILE A 44 -2.27 2.32 0.78
N PRO A 45 -2.42 1.00 0.94
CA PRO A 45 -1.69 0.05 0.12
C PRO A 45 -1.91 0.28 -1.38
N LYS A 46 -0.81 0.25 -2.12
CA LYS A 46 -0.76 0.23 -3.59
C LYS A 46 -1.11 1.54 -4.29
N THR A 47 -1.03 2.64 -3.56
CA THR A 47 -1.28 4.01 -4.05
C THR A 47 0.00 4.88 -4.06
N ALA A 48 1.13 4.26 -4.44
CA ALA A 48 2.46 4.88 -4.47
C ALA A 48 3.07 5.26 -3.10
N GLY A 49 2.51 4.79 -1.98
CA GLY A 49 2.98 5.20 -0.66
C GLY A 49 4.44 4.87 -0.34
N THR A 50 5.03 3.80 -0.88
CA THR A 50 6.49 3.58 -0.74
C THR A 50 7.32 4.69 -1.39
N SER A 51 6.89 5.22 -2.53
CA SER A 51 7.58 6.33 -3.21
C SER A 51 7.43 7.63 -2.42
N ILE A 52 6.23 7.88 -1.89
CA ILE A 52 5.92 9.06 -1.07
C ILE A 52 6.71 9.00 0.25
N TRP A 53 6.68 7.87 0.95
CA TRP A 53 7.45 7.65 2.18
C TRP A 53 8.95 7.88 1.98
N LYS A 54 9.53 7.41 0.86
CA LYS A 54 10.94 7.66 0.53
C LYS A 54 11.24 9.14 0.27
N ALA A 55 10.26 9.89 -0.25
CA ALA A 55 10.42 11.32 -0.55
C ALA A 55 10.26 12.19 0.70
N LEU A 56 9.28 11.88 1.55
CA LEU A 56 9.02 12.57 2.82
C LEU A 56 10.06 12.22 3.89
N GLY A 57 10.42 10.94 4.01
CA GLY A 57 11.18 10.41 5.13
C GLY A 57 10.29 9.80 6.23
N PRO A 58 10.89 9.05 7.18
CA PRO A 58 10.15 8.21 8.13
C PRO A 58 9.34 8.96 9.20
N ASN A 59 9.54 10.28 9.36
CA ASN A 59 8.89 11.06 10.42
C ASN A 59 7.56 11.69 10.00
N TYR A 60 7.14 11.56 8.74
CA TYR A 60 5.99 12.29 8.17
C TYR A 60 4.94 11.37 7.55
N THR A 61 4.94 10.12 7.97
CA THR A 61 3.95 9.13 7.56
C THR A 61 3.31 8.57 8.79
N ASP A 62 1.99 8.64 8.86
CA ASP A 62 1.28 7.83 9.83
C ASP A 62 1.29 6.40 9.30
N SER A 63 2.10 5.58 9.96
CA SER A 63 2.01 4.15 9.77
C SER A 63 0.98 3.54 10.71
N GLY A 64 0.44 4.31 11.67
CA GLY A 64 -0.33 3.76 12.76
C GLY A 64 0.54 2.81 13.58
N ARG A 65 1.29 3.32 14.55
CA ARG A 65 1.79 2.44 15.63
C ARG A 65 0.61 2.09 16.53
N TYR A 66 -0.26 1.21 16.05
CA TYR A 66 -1.33 0.63 16.84
C TYR A 66 -0.83 -0.68 17.44
N PRO A 67 -0.79 -0.83 18.77
CA PRO A 67 -0.09 -1.92 19.45
C PRO A 67 -0.76 -3.31 19.32
N GLU A 68 -1.95 -3.40 18.74
CA GLU A 68 -2.79 -4.62 18.79
C GLU A 68 -2.91 -5.39 17.47
N VAL A 69 -2.02 -5.14 16.51
CA VAL A 69 -2.17 -5.63 15.13
C VAL A 69 -0.93 -6.41 14.68
N PRO A 70 -1.08 -7.46 13.87
CA PRO A 70 0.06 -8.25 13.37
C PRO A 70 1.11 -7.34 12.75
N PHE A 71 2.39 -7.61 13.04
CA PHE A 71 3.55 -6.80 12.65
C PHE A 71 3.58 -6.41 11.15
N PHE A 72 2.98 -7.25 10.32
CA PHE A 72 2.89 -7.06 8.88
C PHE A 72 1.94 -5.93 8.45
N CYS A 73 0.86 -5.66 9.21
CA CYS A 73 -0.14 -4.63 8.92
C CYS A 73 0.09 -3.32 9.70
N MET A 74 1.08 -3.28 10.60
CA MET A 74 1.45 -2.10 11.42
C MET A 74 1.77 -0.81 10.65
N LYS A 75 1.72 -0.82 9.31
CA LYS A 75 1.97 0.37 8.48
C LYS A 75 0.79 0.75 7.58
N HIS A 76 -0.29 -0.01 7.62
CA HIS A 76 -1.39 0.06 6.66
C HIS A 76 -2.75 -0.17 7.33
N ASN A 77 -2.92 0.18 8.61
CA ASN A 77 -4.23 0.06 9.23
C ASN A 77 -5.06 1.31 8.97
N PRO A 78 -6.35 1.18 8.61
CA PRO A 78 -7.23 2.33 8.52
C PRO A 78 -7.31 3.04 9.87
N PRO A 79 -7.21 4.38 9.91
CA PRO A 79 -7.50 5.14 11.11
C PRO A 79 -8.94 4.86 11.57
N GLN A 80 -9.12 4.65 12.88
CA GLN A 80 -10.47 4.50 13.45
C GLN A 80 -11.18 5.86 13.54
N GLU A 81 -10.41 6.90 13.82
CA GLU A 81 -10.85 8.28 13.98
C GLU A 81 -10.29 9.18 12.88
N HIS A 82 -10.86 10.38 12.77
CA HIS A 82 -10.35 11.39 11.85
C HIS A 82 -8.93 11.80 12.25
N VAL A 83 -8.07 11.97 11.24
CA VAL A 83 -6.68 12.32 11.37
C VAL A 83 -6.50 13.77 10.89
N PRO A 84 -6.24 14.73 11.79
CA PRO A 84 -6.15 16.14 11.42
C PRO A 84 -4.85 16.46 10.69
N ASP A 85 -4.91 17.50 9.85
CA ASP A 85 -3.82 17.96 8.99
C ASP A 85 -3.23 16.81 8.16
N SER A 86 -4.09 16.02 7.52
CA SER A 86 -3.68 14.78 6.87
C SER A 86 -4.17 14.62 5.44
N TRP A 87 -3.55 13.69 4.73
CA TRP A 87 -3.89 13.40 3.36
C TRP A 87 -3.61 11.95 2.99
N ALA A 88 -4.30 11.47 1.96
CA ALA A 88 -4.11 10.16 1.38
C ALA A 88 -4.09 10.22 -0.14
N VAL A 89 -3.51 9.19 -0.76
CA VAL A 89 -3.59 8.95 -2.20
C VAL A 89 -4.45 7.72 -2.42
N VAL A 90 -5.42 7.84 -3.32
CA VAL A 90 -6.30 6.76 -3.76
C VAL A 90 -6.00 6.38 -5.19
N ARG A 91 -6.39 5.17 -5.59
CA ARG A 91 -6.17 4.64 -6.93
C ARG A 91 -7.42 3.94 -7.41
N ASP A 92 -7.64 3.90 -8.72
CA ASP A 92 -8.67 3.04 -9.30
C ASP A 92 -8.53 1.61 -8.75
N VAL A 93 -9.67 1.03 -8.34
CA VAL A 93 -9.73 -0.27 -7.65
C VAL A 93 -9.04 -1.36 -8.48
N CYS A 94 -9.25 -1.33 -9.79
CA CYS A 94 -8.71 -2.32 -10.71
C CYS A 94 -7.20 -2.18 -10.89
N ASP A 95 -6.72 -0.95 -11.09
CA ASP A 95 -5.28 -0.68 -11.14
C ASP A 95 -4.58 -1.03 -9.81
N ARG A 96 -5.26 -0.81 -8.68
CA ARG A 96 -4.80 -1.19 -7.35
C ARG A 96 -4.66 -2.71 -7.23
N LEU A 97 -5.69 -3.44 -7.64
CA LEU A 97 -5.75 -4.90 -7.58
C LEU A 97 -4.68 -5.58 -8.44
N VAL A 98 -4.49 -5.11 -9.67
CA VAL A 98 -3.41 -5.62 -10.56
C VAL A 98 -2.04 -5.32 -9.96
N SER A 99 -1.87 -4.13 -9.37
CA SER A 99 -0.64 -3.77 -8.68
C SER A 99 -0.37 -4.62 -7.44
N GLU A 100 -1.42 -5.10 -6.78
CA GLU A 100 -1.32 -6.01 -5.63
C GLU A 100 -0.93 -7.40 -6.07
N PHE A 101 -1.62 -7.97 -7.07
CA PHE A 101 -1.25 -9.26 -7.67
C PHE A 101 0.23 -9.31 -8.04
N ALA A 102 0.72 -8.28 -8.73
CA ALA A 102 2.13 -8.24 -9.14
C ALA A 102 3.10 -8.16 -7.95
N TRP A 103 2.72 -7.46 -6.89
CA TRP A 103 3.54 -7.34 -5.69
C TRP A 103 3.53 -8.60 -4.84
N ALA A 104 2.37 -9.25 -4.68
CA ALA A 104 2.24 -10.50 -3.95
C ALA A 104 3.15 -11.57 -4.56
N ARG A 105 3.28 -11.58 -5.89
CA ARG A 105 4.22 -12.42 -6.62
C ARG A 105 5.68 -12.08 -6.36
N LEU A 106 6.05 -10.79 -6.42
CA LEU A 106 7.43 -10.35 -6.23
C LEU A 106 7.94 -10.49 -4.80
N GLN A 107 7.05 -10.37 -3.81
CA GLN A 107 7.42 -10.45 -2.39
C GLN A 107 7.28 -11.86 -1.80
N GLY A 108 6.94 -12.87 -2.62
CA GLY A 108 6.77 -14.25 -2.15
C GLY A 108 5.45 -14.53 -1.41
N TRP A 109 4.60 -13.52 -1.22
CA TRP A 109 3.27 -13.66 -0.60
C TRP A 109 2.34 -14.60 -1.37
N TYR A 110 2.61 -14.77 -2.66
CA TYR A 110 1.94 -15.74 -3.51
C TYR A 110 2.07 -17.20 -3.00
N GLN A 111 3.10 -17.51 -2.22
CA GLN A 111 3.28 -18.84 -1.61
C GLN A 111 2.14 -19.21 -0.63
N ALA A 112 1.47 -18.22 -0.05
CA ALA A 112 0.32 -18.43 0.84
C ALA A 112 -0.89 -19.07 0.15
N TYR A 113 -0.86 -19.19 -1.19
CA TYR A 113 -1.92 -19.77 -2.01
C TYR A 113 -1.49 -21.07 -2.72
N GLN A 114 -0.29 -21.59 -2.39
CA GLN A 114 0.28 -22.74 -3.07
C GLN A 114 -0.53 -24.02 -2.83
N LYS A 115 -1.13 -24.18 -1.64
CA LYS A 115 -1.98 -25.35 -1.31
C LYS A 115 -3.30 -25.34 -2.08
N GLU A 116 -3.74 -24.15 -2.46
CA GLU A 116 -4.91 -23.88 -3.29
C GLU A 116 -4.57 -23.94 -4.80
N GLY A 117 -3.35 -24.41 -5.12
CA GLY A 117 -2.85 -24.67 -6.47
C GLY A 117 -2.44 -23.41 -7.23
N LEU A 118 -2.09 -22.33 -6.53
CA LEU A 118 -1.58 -21.11 -7.13
C LEU A 118 -0.06 -21.07 -6.91
N HIS A 119 0.71 -21.62 -7.84
CA HIS A 119 2.16 -21.77 -7.66
C HIS A 119 2.93 -20.51 -8.10
N TYR A 120 3.92 -20.09 -7.30
CA TYR A 120 4.67 -18.85 -7.55
C TYR A 120 5.49 -18.86 -8.85
N HIS A 121 5.79 -20.05 -9.39
CA HIS A 121 6.48 -20.24 -10.67
C HIS A 121 5.59 -20.14 -11.90
N GLU A 122 4.26 -20.20 -11.75
CA GLU A 122 3.34 -20.10 -12.89
C GLU A 122 3.44 -18.72 -13.54
N GLU A 123 3.43 -18.63 -14.86
CA GLU A 123 3.46 -17.34 -15.55
C GLU A 123 2.27 -16.44 -15.13
N PRO A 124 2.52 -15.14 -14.85
CA PRO A 124 1.45 -14.20 -14.56
C PRO A 124 0.63 -13.95 -15.83
N ASN A 125 -0.65 -14.30 -15.79
CA ASN A 125 -1.59 -14.15 -16.91
C ASN A 125 -3.04 -14.03 -16.38
N CYS A 126 -4.03 -13.88 -17.26
CA CYS A 126 -5.43 -13.74 -16.85
C CYS A 126 -5.94 -14.93 -16.01
N THR A 127 -5.49 -16.16 -16.27
CA THR A 127 -5.92 -17.35 -15.53
C THR A 127 -5.40 -17.30 -14.10
N THR A 128 -4.10 -17.02 -13.92
CA THR A 128 -3.49 -16.95 -12.58
C THR A 128 -3.98 -15.73 -11.80
N PHE A 129 -4.25 -14.61 -12.47
CA PHE A 129 -4.89 -13.45 -11.88
C PHE A 129 -6.31 -13.75 -11.38
N ASN A 130 -7.16 -14.37 -12.20
CA ASN A 130 -8.51 -14.75 -11.77
C ASN A 130 -8.52 -15.70 -10.58
N LYS A 131 -7.63 -16.71 -10.62
CA LYS A 131 -7.52 -17.67 -9.53
C LYS A 131 -7.08 -16.96 -8.25
N TRP A 132 -6.09 -16.08 -8.34
CA TRP A 132 -5.65 -15.27 -7.20
C TRP A 132 -6.79 -14.39 -6.65
N VAL A 133 -7.50 -13.66 -7.52
CA VAL A 133 -8.64 -12.81 -7.11
C VAL A 133 -9.70 -13.62 -6.39
N SER A 134 -10.10 -14.77 -6.93
CA SER A 134 -11.10 -15.65 -6.30
C SER A 134 -10.67 -16.11 -4.91
N LEU A 135 -9.38 -16.43 -4.73
CA LEU A 135 -8.86 -16.88 -3.44
C LEU A 135 -8.78 -15.75 -2.42
N VAL A 136 -8.28 -14.58 -2.82
CA VAL A 136 -8.16 -13.44 -1.90
C VAL A 136 -9.53 -12.89 -1.51
N THR A 137 -10.46 -12.71 -2.45
CA THR A 137 -11.81 -12.21 -2.10
C THR A 137 -12.56 -13.21 -1.22
N ARG A 138 -12.45 -14.51 -1.50
CA ARG A 138 -13.03 -15.55 -0.63
C ARG A 138 -12.46 -15.50 0.79
N LYS A 139 -11.14 -15.34 0.96
CA LYS A 139 -10.54 -15.23 2.30
C LYS A 139 -11.15 -14.07 3.09
N TYR A 140 -11.39 -12.92 2.46
CA TYR A 140 -12.03 -11.77 3.12
C TYR A 140 -13.54 -11.94 3.36
N GLN A 141 -14.22 -12.81 2.60
CA GLN A 141 -15.63 -13.14 2.81
C GLN A 141 -15.83 -14.19 3.91
N ASP A 142 -14.98 -15.22 3.94
CA ASP A 142 -15.13 -16.40 4.79
C ASP A 142 -14.44 -16.25 6.15
N ASN A 143 -13.50 -15.31 6.29
CA ASN A 143 -12.68 -15.18 7.48
C ASN A 143 -12.59 -13.71 7.91
N SER A 144 -12.98 -13.40 9.15
CA SER A 144 -12.80 -12.06 9.73
C SER A 144 -11.32 -11.75 10.03
N ASP A 145 -10.49 -12.79 10.12
CA ASP A 145 -9.11 -12.70 10.62
C ASP A 145 -8.08 -12.74 9.48
N VAL A 146 -8.38 -12.12 8.34
CA VAL A 146 -7.38 -12.02 7.27
C VAL A 146 -6.28 -11.06 7.72
N GLU A 147 -5.07 -11.60 7.96
CA GLU A 147 -3.85 -10.83 8.26
C GLU A 147 -3.30 -10.02 7.06
N ASP A 148 -4.15 -9.69 6.09
CA ASP A 148 -3.81 -8.89 4.94
C ASP A 148 -4.52 -7.54 5.07
N CYS A 149 -3.76 -6.44 4.97
CA CYS A 149 -4.29 -5.08 5.01
C CYS A 149 -4.50 -4.50 3.60
N HIS A 150 -3.99 -5.16 2.56
CA HIS A 150 -3.90 -4.60 1.22
C HIS A 150 -5.22 -4.62 0.44
N MET A 151 -6.16 -5.48 0.84
CA MET A 151 -7.49 -5.53 0.22
C MET A 151 -8.55 -4.82 1.06
N ILE A 152 -8.19 -4.17 2.16
CA ILE A 152 -9.13 -3.27 2.85
C ILE A 152 -9.54 -2.16 1.86
N PRO A 153 -10.84 -1.83 1.75
CA PRO A 153 -11.31 -0.72 0.93
C PRO A 153 -10.59 0.59 1.27
N GLN A 154 -10.23 1.35 0.24
CA GLN A 154 -9.50 2.60 0.38
C GLN A 154 -10.34 3.66 1.12
N TRP A 155 -11.67 3.59 1.01
CA TRP A 155 -12.60 4.47 1.71
C TRP A 155 -12.45 4.41 3.23
N CYS A 156 -12.07 3.26 3.79
CA CYS A 156 -11.79 3.11 5.22
C CYS A 156 -10.67 4.05 5.70
N TYR A 157 -9.75 4.44 4.81
CA TYR A 157 -8.66 5.38 5.07
C TYR A 157 -9.05 6.80 4.62
N ALA A 158 -9.54 6.91 3.39
CA ALA A 158 -9.81 8.20 2.74
C ALA A 158 -10.92 9.00 3.44
N SER A 159 -11.88 8.33 4.08
CA SER A 159 -12.93 8.98 4.89
C SER A 159 -12.41 9.62 6.19
N LYS A 160 -11.16 9.37 6.56
CA LYS A 160 -10.55 9.80 7.83
C LYS A 160 -9.53 10.90 7.66
N VAL A 161 -9.24 11.35 6.45
CA VAL A 161 -8.24 12.39 6.17
C VAL A 161 -8.87 13.68 5.68
N ASP A 162 -8.13 14.79 5.74
CA ASP A 162 -8.63 16.09 5.26
C ASP A 162 -8.60 16.21 3.73
N LYS A 163 -7.61 15.58 3.09
CA LYS A 163 -7.38 15.71 1.65
C LYS A 163 -7.15 14.34 1.00
N VAL A 164 -7.73 14.15 -0.18
CA VAL A 164 -7.58 12.91 -0.96
C VAL A 164 -7.14 13.27 -2.37
N LEU A 165 -6.07 12.64 -2.84
CA LEU A 165 -5.53 12.83 -4.20
C LEU A 165 -5.65 11.54 -5.04
N PRO A 166 -5.98 11.63 -6.34
CA PRO A 166 -5.94 10.48 -7.23
C PRO A 166 -4.49 10.14 -7.62
N MET A 167 -4.18 8.85 -7.74
CA MET A 167 -2.91 8.36 -8.29
C MET A 167 -2.90 8.49 -9.81
N THR A 168 -2.47 9.64 -10.31
CA THR A 168 -2.37 9.95 -11.74
C THR A 168 -0.91 9.99 -12.22
N SER A 169 -0.68 10.25 -13.51
CA SER A 169 0.65 10.60 -14.04
C SER A 169 1.21 11.92 -13.48
N HIS A 170 0.35 12.77 -12.93
CA HIS A 170 0.69 14.08 -12.36
C HIS A 170 0.79 14.06 -10.83
N LEU A 171 0.74 12.88 -10.19
CA LEU A 171 0.69 12.74 -8.73
C LEU A 171 1.74 13.58 -7.97
N GLU A 172 2.99 13.65 -8.44
CA GLU A 172 4.02 14.47 -7.78
C GLU A 172 3.65 15.96 -7.78
N GLU A 173 3.14 16.46 -8.90
CA GLU A 173 2.70 17.84 -9.07
C GLU A 173 1.45 18.11 -8.22
N ASP A 174 0.49 17.19 -8.22
CA ASP A 174 -0.73 17.29 -7.43
C ASP A 174 -0.42 17.37 -5.92
N ILE A 175 0.53 16.56 -5.43
CA ILE A 175 0.99 16.60 -4.03
C ILE A 175 1.59 17.97 -3.67
N ARG A 176 2.41 18.55 -4.56
CA ARG A 176 3.03 19.87 -4.34
C ARG A 176 2.01 21.01 -4.35
N HIS A 177 0.94 20.89 -5.13
CA HIS A 177 -0.13 21.88 -5.19
C HIS A 177 -1.13 21.76 -4.03
N MET A 178 -1.34 20.55 -3.52
CA MET A 178 -2.25 20.27 -2.40
C MET A 178 -1.87 21.03 -1.13
N ASP A 179 -0.57 21.19 -0.86
CA ASP A 179 -0.08 21.92 0.30
C ASP A 179 1.28 22.58 0.04
N LYS A 180 1.39 23.88 0.33
CA LYS A 180 2.63 24.65 0.16
C LYS A 180 3.83 24.03 0.89
N ARG A 181 3.58 23.31 1.99
CA ARG A 181 4.62 22.65 2.78
C ARG A 181 5.23 21.47 2.03
N LEU A 182 4.55 20.91 1.03
CA LEU A 182 5.02 19.76 0.24
C LEU A 182 5.69 20.15 -1.08
N GLN A 183 5.92 21.43 -1.36
CA GLN A 183 6.52 21.90 -2.63
C GLN A 183 7.91 21.30 -2.91
N PHE A 184 8.65 20.89 -1.87
CA PHE A 184 9.97 20.27 -1.99
C PHE A 184 9.93 18.78 -2.40
N LEU A 185 8.78 18.13 -2.30
CA LEU A 185 8.64 16.68 -2.46
C LEU A 185 8.99 16.27 -3.89
N ASN A 186 9.84 15.24 -4.07
CA ASN A 186 10.22 14.72 -5.38
C ASN A 186 10.17 13.18 -5.34
N LEU A 187 9.28 12.60 -6.14
CA LEU A 187 9.03 11.17 -6.18
C LEU A 187 10.11 10.46 -7.02
N PRO A 188 10.61 9.29 -6.56
CA PRO A 188 11.55 8.51 -7.35
C PRO A 188 10.98 8.12 -8.72
N LYS A 189 11.65 8.51 -9.81
CA LYS A 189 11.24 8.21 -11.21
C LYS A 189 11.17 6.72 -11.55
N LYS A 190 11.84 5.85 -10.77
CA LYS A 190 11.89 4.41 -11.01
C LYS A 190 11.20 3.65 -9.89
N ASN A 191 10.15 2.92 -10.23
CA ASN A 191 9.58 1.88 -9.38
C ASN A 191 9.69 0.54 -10.12
N HIS A 192 10.50 -0.38 -9.61
CA HIS A 192 10.71 -1.70 -10.23
C HIS A 192 9.39 -2.46 -10.45
N HIS A 193 8.37 -2.20 -9.62
CA HIS A 193 7.06 -2.85 -9.73
C HIS A 193 6.26 -2.45 -10.99
N SER A 194 6.34 -1.20 -11.45
CA SER A 194 5.53 -0.76 -12.60
C SER A 194 5.98 -1.42 -13.90
N HIS A 195 7.28 -1.68 -14.05
CA HIS A 195 7.82 -2.43 -15.18
C HIS A 195 7.40 -3.90 -15.16
N PHE A 196 7.31 -4.51 -13.99
CA PHE A 196 6.86 -5.90 -13.87
C PHE A 196 5.37 -6.04 -14.22
N VAL A 197 4.51 -5.16 -13.69
CA VAL A 197 3.08 -5.12 -14.01
C VAL A 197 2.84 -5.01 -15.53
N LYS A 198 3.53 -4.07 -16.19
CA LYS A 198 3.38 -3.86 -17.65
C LYS A 198 3.72 -5.10 -18.47
N LYS A 199 4.64 -5.95 -18.00
CA LYS A 199 5.03 -7.19 -18.69
C LYS A 199 4.03 -8.32 -18.56
N MET A 200 3.16 -8.30 -17.54
CA MET A 200 2.19 -9.38 -17.31
C MET A 200 1.03 -9.38 -18.30
N ASN A 201 0.73 -8.24 -18.93
CA ASN A 201 -0.46 -8.06 -19.76
C ASN A 201 -1.76 -8.49 -19.03
N VAL A 202 -1.86 -8.18 -17.73
CA VAL A 202 -3.02 -8.46 -16.89
C VAL A 202 -3.75 -7.15 -16.58
N SER A 203 -5.08 -7.19 -16.62
CA SER A 203 -5.96 -6.08 -16.23
C SER A 203 -7.24 -6.61 -15.61
N CYS A 204 -8.10 -5.73 -15.08
CA CYS A 204 -9.46 -6.14 -14.68
C CYS A 204 -10.31 -6.69 -15.83
N GLY A 205 -9.96 -6.40 -17.10
CA GLY A 205 -10.61 -7.04 -18.24
C GLY A 205 -10.37 -8.56 -18.31
N CYS A 206 -9.39 -9.08 -17.57
CA CYS A 206 -9.20 -10.51 -17.40
C CYS A 206 -10.30 -11.14 -16.53
N LEU A 207 -10.93 -10.40 -15.60
CA LEU A 207 -11.78 -10.99 -14.56
C LEU A 207 -12.98 -11.71 -15.16
N SER A 208 -13.24 -12.92 -14.68
CA SER A 208 -14.49 -13.62 -14.92
C SER A 208 -15.65 -12.80 -14.33
N PRO A 209 -16.88 -12.95 -14.85
CA PRO A 209 -18.04 -12.23 -14.32
C PRO A 209 -18.20 -12.38 -12.80
N ALA A 210 -18.02 -13.60 -12.28
CA ALA A 210 -18.13 -13.87 -10.84
C ALA A 210 -17.03 -13.17 -10.02
N ASN A 211 -15.78 -13.15 -10.51
CA ASN A 211 -14.70 -12.45 -9.81
C ASN A 211 -14.86 -10.93 -9.90
N LEU A 212 -15.33 -10.40 -11.02
CA LEU A 212 -15.63 -8.98 -11.16
C LEU A 212 -16.72 -8.57 -10.16
N GLU A 213 -17.80 -9.34 -10.05
CA GLU A 213 -18.88 -9.10 -9.09
C GLU A 213 -18.38 -9.15 -7.63
N ALA A 214 -17.53 -10.12 -7.29
CA ALA A 214 -16.92 -10.21 -5.97
C ALA A 214 -16.06 -8.97 -5.65
N VAL A 215 -15.25 -8.51 -6.61
CA VAL A 215 -14.44 -7.28 -6.48
C VAL A 215 -15.33 -6.06 -6.34
N GLN A 216 -16.38 -5.93 -7.16
CA GLN A 216 -17.34 -4.83 -7.11
C GLN A 216 -18.06 -4.76 -5.76
N THR A 217 -18.44 -5.91 -5.22
CA THR A 217 -19.11 -6.02 -3.92
C THR A 217 -18.16 -5.64 -2.79
N HIS A 218 -16.95 -6.20 -2.80
CA HIS A 218 -15.94 -5.96 -1.76
C HIS A 218 -15.48 -4.50 -1.71
N PHE A 219 -15.33 -3.86 -2.87
CA PHE A 219 -14.89 -2.46 -2.99
C PHE A 219 -16.02 -1.48 -3.30
N LEU A 220 -17.27 -1.83 -2.97
CA LEU A 220 -18.44 -1.00 -3.30
C LEU A 220 -18.30 0.44 -2.78
N GLU A 221 -17.85 0.60 -1.55
CA GLU A 221 -17.59 1.89 -0.91
C GLU A 221 -16.56 2.73 -1.69
N ASP A 222 -15.50 2.10 -2.23
CA ASP A 222 -14.50 2.80 -3.05
C ASP A 222 -15.13 3.31 -4.35
N PHE A 223 -15.92 2.47 -5.04
CA PHE A 223 -16.58 2.87 -6.29
C PHE A 223 -17.57 4.03 -6.09
N VAL A 224 -18.25 4.06 -4.95
CA VAL A 224 -19.25 5.09 -4.65
C VAL A 224 -18.59 6.38 -4.17
N HIS A 225 -17.76 6.29 -3.14
CA HIS A 225 -17.27 7.48 -2.43
C HIS A 225 -16.04 8.11 -3.07
N LEU A 226 -15.23 7.35 -3.81
CA LEU A 226 -14.03 7.89 -4.46
C LEU A 226 -14.28 8.33 -5.90
N ARG A 227 -15.51 8.18 -6.43
CA ARG A 227 -15.84 8.62 -7.80
C ARG A 227 -15.56 10.09 -8.04
N SER A 228 -15.83 10.97 -7.07
CA SER A 228 -15.58 12.41 -7.24
C SER A 228 -14.09 12.74 -7.40
N VAL A 229 -13.21 11.86 -6.92
CA VAL A 229 -11.75 12.02 -6.98
C VAL A 229 -11.14 11.26 -8.16
N LEU A 230 -11.60 10.03 -8.41
CA LEU A 230 -11.04 9.11 -9.41
C LEU A 230 -11.76 9.19 -10.77
N GLY A 231 -12.94 9.79 -10.83
CA GLY A 231 -13.88 9.64 -11.95
C GLY A 231 -14.60 8.28 -11.92
N PRO A 232 -15.51 8.03 -12.89
CA PRO A 232 -16.18 6.74 -13.03
C PRO A 232 -15.19 5.67 -13.48
N SER A 233 -15.27 4.48 -12.87
CA SER A 233 -14.49 3.32 -13.31
C SER A 233 -15.30 2.52 -14.32
N GLN A 234 -14.67 2.05 -15.41
CA GLN A 234 -15.33 1.16 -16.38
C GLN A 234 -15.76 -0.18 -15.76
N PHE A 235 -15.22 -0.52 -14.58
CA PHE A 235 -15.51 -1.74 -13.84
C PHE A 235 -16.43 -1.48 -12.64
N GLU A 236 -17.00 -0.29 -12.50
CA GLU A 236 -17.93 -0.01 -11.40
C GLU A 236 -19.24 -0.82 -11.53
N PRO A 237 -19.85 -1.26 -10.42
CA PRO A 237 -21.12 -1.94 -10.51
C PRO A 237 -22.20 -0.98 -11.02
N LYS A 238 -23.11 -1.48 -11.87
CA LYS A 238 -24.20 -0.66 -12.45
C LYS A 238 -25.01 0.11 -11.41
N ALA A 239 -25.18 -0.47 -10.23
CA ALA A 239 -25.89 0.18 -9.12
C ALA A 239 -25.12 1.41 -8.60
N ALA A 240 -23.80 1.29 -8.43
CA ALA A 240 -22.97 2.42 -8.00
C ALA A 240 -22.99 3.55 -9.03
N ALA A 241 -23.10 3.26 -10.34
CA ALA A 241 -23.14 4.27 -11.41
C ALA A 241 -24.33 5.25 -11.30
N GLN A 242 -25.32 4.96 -10.47
CA GLN A 242 -26.46 5.84 -10.24
C GLN A 242 -26.07 7.03 -9.35
N PRO A 243 -26.48 8.27 -9.68
CA PRO A 243 -26.07 9.48 -8.95
C PRO A 243 -26.58 9.52 -7.50
N ASN A 244 -27.63 8.77 -7.18
CA ASN A 244 -28.23 8.72 -5.85
C ASN A 244 -27.98 7.39 -5.11
N PHE A 245 -27.01 6.60 -5.56
CA PHE A 245 -26.69 5.34 -4.89
C PHE A 245 -26.02 5.62 -3.55
N ALA A 246 -26.70 5.27 -2.46
CA ALA A 246 -26.13 5.25 -1.12
C ALA A 246 -25.83 3.81 -0.74
N VAL A 247 -24.61 3.55 -0.24
CA VAL A 247 -24.33 2.25 0.36
C VAL A 247 -25.16 2.14 1.63
N LYS A 248 -26.01 1.10 1.71
CA LYS A 248 -26.69 0.79 2.97
C LYS A 248 -25.61 0.38 3.95
N ARG A 249 -25.42 1.17 5.02
CA ARG A 249 -24.61 0.72 6.14
C ARG A 249 -25.20 -0.61 6.61
N SER A 250 -24.43 -1.70 6.46
CA SER A 250 -24.74 -2.92 7.17
C SER A 250 -24.74 -2.55 8.65
N SER A 251 -25.90 -2.64 9.29
CA SER A 251 -26.00 -2.58 10.74
C SER A 251 -25.11 -3.70 11.29
N SER A 252 -23.94 -3.30 11.78
CA SER A 252 -23.03 -4.10 12.60
C SER A 252 -23.72 -4.51 13.89
#